data_AF-E0MTM8-F1
#
_entry.id   AF-E0MTM8-F1
#
_cell.length_a   1.000
_cell.length_b   1.000
_cell.length_c   1.000
_cell.angle_alpha   90.00
_cell.angle_beta   90.00
_cell.angle_gamma   90.00
#
_symmetry.space_group_name_H-M   'P 1'
#
loop_
_entity.id
_entity.type
_entity.pdbx_description
1 polymer ?
#
loop_
_entity_poly.entity_id
_entity_poly.type
_entity_poly.pdbx_seq_one_letter_code
_entity_poly.pdbx_strand_id
1 'polypeptide(L)'
;MNPQNDAPTAADDAVTTNEDAAVSGAVIVNDIDGDVLTATLGTAPTNGTVIVNTDGTYTYTPAADFNGTDTFTVSVDDGNGGTDTAT
;
A
#
# COMPACT_ATOMS: atom_id res chain seq x y z
N MET A 1 3.03 -25.81 13.24
CA MET A 1 2.01 -24.92 12.68
C MET A 1 0.66 -25.58 12.92
N ASN A 2 -0.23 -24.89 13.62
CA ASN A 2 -1.65 -25.22 13.66
C ASN A 2 -2.20 -24.90 12.26
N PRO A 3 -3.06 -25.69 11.60
CA PRO A 3 -3.52 -25.42 10.22
C PRO A 3 -4.55 -24.27 10.16
N GLN A 4 -4.32 -23.20 10.91
CA GLN A 4 -5.15 -22.01 10.94
C GLN A 4 -4.47 -20.93 10.10
N ASN A 5 -5.24 -20.27 9.24
CA ASN A 5 -4.79 -19.12 8.46
C ASN A 5 -4.22 -18.02 9.38
N ASP A 6 -2.97 -17.65 9.14
CA ASP A 6 -2.32 -16.50 9.71
C ASP A 6 -2.58 -15.29 8.79
N ALA A 7 -2.69 -14.08 9.37
CA ALA A 7 -2.92 -12.87 8.58
C ALA A 7 -1.61 -12.41 7.90
N PRO A 8 -1.70 -11.72 6.74
CA PRO A 8 -0.53 -11.13 6.13
C PRO A 8 0.03 -10.01 7.02
N THR A 9 1.26 -9.61 6.71
CA THR A 9 1.92 -8.43 7.29
C THR A 9 2.28 -7.46 6.17
N ALA A 10 2.02 -6.18 6.38
CA ALA A 10 2.33 -5.09 5.45
C ALA A 10 3.12 -4.00 6.19
N ALA A 11 4.26 -3.59 5.63
CA ALA A 11 5.10 -2.57 6.25
C ALA A 11 4.71 -1.16 5.77
N ASP A 12 4.54 -0.24 6.72
CA ASP A 12 4.43 1.21 6.46
C ASP A 12 5.70 1.73 5.76
N ASP A 13 5.53 2.72 4.87
CA ASP A 13 6.64 3.33 4.14
C ASP A 13 6.47 4.85 4.00
N ALA A 14 7.57 5.57 3.90
CA ALA A 14 7.58 7.01 3.73
C ALA A 14 8.54 7.40 2.59
N VAL A 15 7.98 8.01 1.55
CA VAL A 15 8.72 8.41 0.35
C VAL A 15 8.69 9.93 0.20
N THR A 16 9.80 10.50 -0.27
CA THR A 16 9.88 11.91 -0.66
C THR A 16 10.00 12.04 -2.16
N THR A 17 9.35 13.06 -2.71
CA THR A 17 9.43 13.44 -4.13
C THR A 17 9.44 14.96 -4.24
N ASN A 18 9.85 15.47 -5.40
CA ASN A 18 9.71 16.90 -5.68
C ASN A 18 8.23 17.23 -5.89
N GLU A 19 7.85 18.50 -5.67
CA GLU A 19 6.54 18.99 -6.10
C GLU A 19 6.31 18.67 -7.59
N ASP A 20 5.05 18.39 -7.94
CA ASP A 20 4.60 18.03 -9.29
C ASP A 20 5.26 16.79 -9.92
N ALA A 21 6.10 16.06 -9.16
CA ALA A 21 6.79 14.87 -9.63
C ALA A 21 6.15 13.61 -9.03
N ALA A 22 5.59 12.78 -9.90
CA ALA A 22 5.08 11.47 -9.51
C ALA A 22 6.22 10.56 -8.99
N VAL A 23 5.88 9.70 -8.04
CA VAL A 23 6.79 8.72 -7.46
C VAL A 23 6.12 7.36 -7.40
N SER A 24 6.90 6.31 -7.68
CA SER A 24 6.44 4.92 -7.61
C SER A 24 7.16 4.19 -6.49
N GLY A 25 6.44 3.25 -5.86
CA GLY A 25 6.95 2.41 -4.79
C GLY A 25 6.22 1.08 -4.76
N ALA A 26 6.52 0.27 -3.75
CA ALA A 26 5.82 -0.98 -3.50
C ALA A 26 5.70 -1.22 -2.00
N VAL A 27 4.55 -1.72 -1.56
CA VAL A 27 4.35 -2.14 -0.18
C VAL A 27 5.10 -3.44 0.05
N ILE A 28 5.90 -3.51 1.11
CA ILE A 28 6.58 -4.75 1.50
C ILE A 28 5.59 -5.60 2.28
N VAL A 29 5.28 -6.78 1.74
CA VAL A 29 4.29 -7.70 2.30
C VAL A 29 4.90 -9.08 2.55
N ASN A 30 4.39 -9.78 3.57
CA ASN A 30 4.75 -11.17 3.86
C ASN A 30 3.57 -11.90 4.49
N ASP A 31 3.41 -13.16 4.13
CA ASP A 31 2.47 -14.08 4.76
C ASP A 31 3.19 -15.39 5.13
N ILE A 32 2.89 -15.95 6.30
CA ILE A 32 3.61 -17.12 6.83
C ILE A 32 3.09 -18.44 6.24
N ASP A 33 1.84 -18.47 5.80
CA ASP A 33 1.24 -19.61 5.09
C ASP A 33 1.69 -19.67 3.61
N GLY A 34 2.21 -18.55 3.10
CA GLY A 34 2.71 -18.42 1.73
C GLY A 34 1.60 -18.15 0.72
N ASP A 35 0.50 -17.57 1.19
CA ASP A 35 -0.65 -17.24 0.37
C ASP A 35 -0.35 -16.14 -0.66
N VAL A 36 -1.14 -16.11 -1.73
CA VAL A 36 -1.05 -15.05 -2.73
C VAL A 36 -1.72 -13.80 -2.19
N LEU A 37 -0.93 -12.76 -2.00
CA LEU A 37 -1.41 -11.50 -1.46
C LEU A 37 -1.91 -10.57 -2.56
N THR A 38 -3.04 -9.90 -2.30
CA THR A 38 -3.62 -8.91 -3.20
C THR A 38 -3.72 -7.55 -2.52
N ALA A 39 -3.16 -6.53 -3.16
CA ALA A 39 -3.20 -5.17 -2.67
C ALA A 39 -4.34 -4.36 -3.31
N THR A 40 -4.93 -3.48 -2.52
CA THR A 40 -5.95 -2.52 -2.98
C THR A 40 -5.75 -1.17 -2.29
N LEU A 41 -6.21 -0.11 -2.94
CA LEU A 41 -6.24 1.21 -2.31
C LEU A 41 -7.24 1.19 -1.14
N GLY A 42 -6.75 1.54 0.06
CA GLY A 42 -7.56 1.77 1.24
C GLY A 42 -8.10 3.19 1.27
N THR A 43 -7.46 4.07 2.04
CA THR A 43 -7.78 5.50 2.06
C THR A 43 -7.04 6.22 0.94
N ALA A 44 -7.73 7.10 0.23
CA ALA A 44 -7.11 7.94 -0.79
C ALA A 44 -6.35 9.11 -0.15
N PRO A 45 -5.28 9.60 -0.81
CA PRO A 45 -4.62 10.83 -0.42
C PRO A 45 -5.54 12.04 -0.57
N THR A 46 -5.24 13.10 0.18
CA THR A 46 -6.05 14.34 0.17
C THR A 46 -5.49 15.40 -0.77
N ASN A 47 -4.19 15.36 -1.07
CA ASN A 47 -3.48 16.38 -1.86
C ASN A 47 -2.77 15.77 -3.08
N GLY A 48 -3.31 14.69 -3.63
CA GLY A 48 -2.79 14.01 -4.80
C GLY A 48 -3.69 12.88 -5.25
N THR A 49 -3.17 12.05 -6.14
CA THR A 49 -3.83 10.82 -6.58
C THR A 49 -2.86 9.67 -6.46
N VAL A 50 -3.38 8.48 -6.14
CA VAL A 50 -2.59 7.25 -6.11
C VAL A 50 -3.29 6.17 -6.91
N ILE A 51 -2.50 5.42 -7.66
CA ILE A 51 -2.93 4.17 -8.29
C ILE A 51 -2.16 3.05 -7.60
N VAL A 52 -2.89 2.11 -7.00
CA VAL A 52 -2.36 0.90 -6.38
C VAL A 52 -2.69 -0.28 -7.29
N ASN A 53 -1.68 -1.05 -7.66
CA ASN A 53 -1.82 -2.29 -8.41
C ASN A 53 -1.97 -3.47 -7.46
N THR A 54 -2.55 -4.57 -7.94
CA THR A 54 -2.83 -5.76 -7.13
C THR A 54 -1.58 -6.45 -6.58
N ASP A 55 -0.41 -6.19 -7.18
CA ASP A 55 0.89 -6.72 -6.74
C ASP A 55 1.55 -5.88 -5.63
N GLY A 56 0.87 -4.85 -5.13
CA GLY A 56 1.38 -3.96 -4.09
C GLY A 56 2.24 -2.81 -4.60
N THR A 57 2.52 -2.75 -5.91
CA THR A 57 3.15 -1.56 -6.50
C THR A 57 2.15 -0.41 -6.56
N TYR A 58 2.64 0.81 -6.39
CA TYR A 58 1.82 2.00 -6.47
C TYR A 58 2.54 3.14 -7.19
N THR A 59 1.76 4.11 -7.67
CA THR A 59 2.26 5.39 -8.16
C THR A 59 1.43 6.52 -7.56
N TYR A 60 2.10 7.39 -6.81
CA TYR A 60 1.53 8.61 -6.25
C TYR A 60 1.91 9.81 -7.12
N THR A 61 0.92 10.66 -7.42
CA THR A 61 1.10 11.93 -8.13
C THR A 61 0.57 13.06 -7.25
N PRO A 62 1.43 13.96 -6.74
CA PRO A 62 1.00 15.14 -6.00
C PRO A 62 0.05 16.00 -6.85
N ALA A 63 -0.87 16.70 -6.19
CA ALA A 63 -1.62 17.79 -6.83
C ALA A 63 -0.65 18.92 -7.22
N ALA A 64 -0.99 19.66 -8.29
CA ALA A 64 -0.17 20.76 -8.75
C ALA A 64 0.08 21.79 -7.64
N ASP A 65 1.33 22.26 -7.54
CA ASP A 65 1.80 23.24 -6.54
C ASP A 65 1.68 22.77 -5.06
N PHE A 66 1.34 21.50 -4.82
CA PHE A 66 1.22 20.99 -3.45
C PHE A 66 2.59 20.84 -2.79
N ASN A 67 2.70 21.42 -1.60
CA ASN A 67 3.88 21.37 -0.76
C ASN A 67 3.46 20.90 0.65
N GLY A 68 3.87 19.70 1.04
CA GLY A 68 3.56 19.15 2.35
C GLY A 68 3.60 17.63 2.40
N THR A 69 3.10 17.06 3.49
CA THR A 69 2.90 15.62 3.65
C THR A 69 1.48 15.26 3.25
N ASP A 70 1.36 14.18 2.48
CA ASP A 70 0.09 13.55 2.13
C ASP A 70 0.16 12.08 2.53
N THR A 71 -0.98 11.43 2.69
CA THR A 71 -1.04 10.06 3.22
C THR A 71 -2.19 9.30 2.58
N PHE A 72 -1.94 8.05 2.21
CA PHE A 72 -2.92 7.09 1.72
C PHE A 72 -2.65 5.76 2.41
N THR A 73 -3.57 4.81 2.36
CA THR A 73 -3.29 3.45 2.86
C THR A 73 -3.47 2.41 1.79
N VAL A 74 -2.77 1.29 1.94
CA VAL A 74 -2.89 0.10 1.08
C VAL A 74 -3.37 -1.07 1.92
N SER A 75 -4.51 -1.65 1.56
CA SER A 75 -5.03 -2.87 2.18
C SER A 75 -4.49 -4.09 1.44
N VAL A 76 -4.00 -5.07 2.18
CA VAL A 76 -3.46 -6.34 1.67
C VAL A 76 -4.33 -7.48 2.19
N ASP A 77 -4.79 -8.35 1.29
CA ASP A 77 -5.69 -9.47 1.59
C ASP A 77 -5.06 -10.79 1.08
N ASP A 78 -5.11 -11.82 1.91
CA ASP A 78 -4.56 -13.17 1.62
C ASP A 78 -5.52 -14.10 0.87
N GLY A 79 -6.77 -13.69 0.65
CA GLY A 79 -7.82 -14.48 0.02
C GLY A 79 -8.42 -15.58 0.91
N ASN A 80 -7.92 -15.74 2.12
CA ASN A 80 -8.29 -16.75 3.11
C ASN A 80 -8.84 -16.14 4.41
N GLY A 81 -9.02 -14.82 4.45
CA GLY A 81 -9.73 -14.07 5.48
C GLY A 81 -8.82 -13.27 6.42
N GLY A 82 -7.50 -13.26 6.17
CA GLY A 82 -6.55 -12.37 6.80
C GLY A 82 -6.31 -11.12 5.96
N THR A 83 -6.23 -9.99 6.65
CA THR A 83 -5.91 -8.70 6.03
C THR A 83 -4.96 -7.89 6.91
N ASP A 84 -4.18 -7.02 6.26
CA ASP A 84 -3.37 -6.00 6.93
C ASP A 84 -3.37 -4.70 6.13
N THR A 85 -2.93 -3.60 6.73
CA THR A 85 -2.89 -2.28 6.10
C THR A 85 -1.54 -1.61 6.33
N ALA A 86 -0.94 -1.08 5.25
CA ALA A 86 0.21 -0.19 5.31
C ALA A 86 -0.21 1.27 5.07
N THR A 87 0.53 2.19 5.68
CA THR A 87 0.42 3.65 5.51
C THR A 87 1.66 4.23 4.83
#